data_AF-A0ABD5UEV2-F1
#
_entry.id   AF-A0ABD5UEV2-F1
#
_cell.length_a   1.000
_cell.length_b   1.000
_cell.length_c   1.000
_cell.angle_alpha   90.00
_cell.angle_beta   90.00
_cell.angle_gamma   90.00
#
_symmetry.space_group_name_H-M   'P 1'
#
loop_
_entity.id
_entity.type
_entity.pdbx_description
1 polymer ?
#
loop_
_entity_poly.entity_id
_entity_poly.type
_entity_poly.pdbx_seq_one_letter_code
_entity_poly.pdbx_strand_id
1 'polypeptide(L)' 'MTESDGLTPAQRLGTSDPGMLRAGIVTVYELETLYACVAYENQHEQRVPVLRRLARRASEVREGKEK' A
#
# COMPACT_ATOMS: atom_id res chain seq x y z
N MET A 1 -8.63 -13.41 -16.37
CA MET A 1 -7.51 -12.45 -16.28
C MET A 1 -7.45 -12.04 -14.82
N THR A 2 -6.50 -12.59 -14.07
CA THR A 2 -6.38 -12.34 -12.64
C THR A 2 -5.83 -10.93 -12.48
N GLU A 3 -6.73 -9.96 -12.31
CA GLU A 3 -6.39 -8.57 -12.00
C GLU A 3 -5.78 -8.50 -10.59
N SER A 4 -4.52 -8.89 -10.46
CA SER A 4 -3.64 -8.24 -9.50
C SER A 4 -3.52 -6.80 -9.97
N ASP A 5 -4.46 -5.95 -9.55
CA ASP A 5 -4.53 -4.50 -9.81
C ASP A 5 -3.10 -3.91 -9.92
N GLY A 6 -2.65 -3.75 -11.18
CA GLY A 6 -1.24 -3.64 -11.58
C GLY A 6 -0.61 -2.28 -11.31
N LEU A 7 -1.10 -1.57 -10.30
CA LEU A 7 -0.56 -0.27 -9.93
C LEU A 7 0.79 -0.46 -9.22
N THR A 8 1.82 0.12 -9.83
CA THR A 8 3.16 0.19 -9.23
C THR A 8 3.13 0.97 -7.91
N PRO A 9 4.11 0.76 -7.01
CA PRO A 9 4.25 1.55 -5.79
C PRO A 9 4.22 3.06 -6.05
N ALA A 10 4.84 3.50 -7.15
CA ALA A 10 4.84 4.89 -7.57
C ALA A 10 3.46 5.40 -7.98
N GLN A 11 2.63 4.59 -8.65
CA GLN A 11 1.27 5.00 -9.00
C GLN A 11 0.35 5.09 -7.78
N ARG A 12 0.62 4.28 -6.74
CA ARG A 12 -0.14 4.31 -5.48
C ARG A 12 0.30 5.44 -4.54
N LEU A 13 1.61 5.69 -4.45
CA LEU A 13 2.20 6.58 -3.45
C LEU A 13 2.76 7.90 -4.01
N GLY A 14 2.92 8.01 -5.34
CA GLY A 14 3.42 9.21 -6.00
C GLY A 14 2.44 10.38 -6.05
N THR A 15 1.21 10.19 -5.54
CA THR A 15 0.25 11.27 -5.35
C THR A 15 0.43 11.93 -3.99
N SER A 16 0.30 13.25 -3.93
CA SER A 16 0.21 13.99 -2.67
C SER A 16 -1.24 14.12 -2.17
N ASP A 17 -2.22 13.61 -2.93
CA ASP A 17 -3.61 13.63 -2.50
C ASP A 17 -3.87 12.55 -1.43
N PRO A 18 -4.28 12.94 -0.21
CA PRO A 18 -4.46 12.00 0.90
C PRO A 18 -5.60 11.01 0.68
N GLY A 19 -6.57 11.34 -0.20
CA GLY A 19 -7.68 10.47 -0.59
C GLY A 19 -7.23 9.37 -1.53
N MET A 20 -6.50 9.72 -2.59
CA MET A 20 -5.92 8.73 -3.51
C MET A 20 -4.88 7.83 -2.84
N LEU A 21 -4.02 8.38 -1.97
CA LEU A 21 -3.11 7.57 -1.17
C LEU A 21 -3.86 6.53 -0.34
N ARG A 22 -4.96 6.94 0.31
CA ARG A 22 -5.77 6.02 1.11
C ARG A 22 -6.43 4.95 0.24
N ALA A 23 -7.03 5.35 -0.87
CA ALA A 23 -7.67 4.42 -1.80
C ALA A 23 -6.66 3.39 -2.33
N GLY A 24 -5.50 3.85 -2.79
CA GLY A 24 -4.43 2.99 -3.30
C GLY A 24 -3.86 2.02 -2.27
N ILE A 25 -3.85 2.37 -0.98
CA ILE A 25 -3.44 1.47 0.11
C ILE A 25 -4.55 0.46 0.45
N VAL A 26 -5.81 0.90 0.53
CA VAL A 26 -6.94 0.04 0.90
C VAL A 26 -7.23 -1.03 -0.16
N THR A 27 -7.00 -0.73 -1.44
CA THR A 27 -7.17 -1.71 -2.52
C THR A 27 -6.03 -2.72 -2.62
N VAL A 28 -4.97 -2.60 -1.82
CA VAL A 28 -3.91 -3.62 -1.78
C VAL A 28 -4.36 -4.80 -0.93
N TYR A 29 -4.39 -5.98 -1.54
CA TYR A 29 -4.71 -7.26 -0.88
C TYR A 29 -3.51 -8.19 -0.78
N GLU A 30 -2.41 -7.89 -1.47
CA GLU A 30 -1.19 -8.69 -1.46
C GLU A 30 -0.11 -8.06 -0.57
N LEU A 31 0.45 -8.88 0.31
CA LEU A 31 1.46 -8.43 1.27
C LEU A 31 2.76 -8.02 0.56
N GLU A 32 3.14 -8.70 -0.52
CA GLU A 32 4.30 -8.36 -1.34
C GLU A 32 4.19 -6.94 -1.90
N THR A 33 3.00 -6.53 -2.36
CA THR A 33 2.81 -5.18 -2.88
C THR A 33 2.83 -4.13 -1.77
N LEU A 34 2.37 -4.46 -0.56
CA LEU A 34 2.52 -3.58 0.60
C LEU A 34 3.99 -3.36 0.97
N TYR A 35 4.81 -4.41 0.92
CA TYR A 35 6.26 -4.29 1.13
C TYR A 35 6.92 -3.44 0.06
N ALA A 36 6.56 -3.60 -1.21
CA ALA A 36 7.04 -2.76 -2.30
C ALA A 36 6.66 -1.28 -2.09
N CYS A 37 5.43 -1.00 -1.63
CA CYS A 37 4.99 0.33 -1.24
C CYS A 37 5.80 0.91 -0.07
N VAL A 38 6.10 0.10 0.95
CA VAL A 38 6.96 0.53 2.07
C VAL A 38 8.38 0.84 1.60
N ALA A 39 8.97 0.02 0.74
CA ALA A 39 10.30 0.25 0.19
C ALA A 39 10.35 1.51 -0.68
N TYR A 40 9.31 1.77 -1.47
CA TYR A 40 9.17 3.00 -2.24
C TYR A 40 9.08 4.22 -1.33
N GLU A 41 8.17 4.22 -0.35
CA GLU A 41 8.02 5.34 0.58
C GLU A 41 9.32 5.62 1.36
N ASN A 42 10.05 4.57 1.76
CA ASN A 42 11.33 4.70 2.45
C ASN A 42 12.45 5.33 1.61
N GLN A 43 12.39 5.20 0.28
CA GLN A 43 13.38 5.78 -0.64
C GLN A 43 13.01 7.19 -1.13
N HIS A 44 11.78 7.62 -0.87
CA HIS A 44 11.24 8.89 -1.35
C HIS A 44 11.09 9.89 -0.19
N GLU A 45 9.86 10.13 0.27
CA GLU A 45 9.56 11.19 1.26
C GLU A 45 9.44 10.67 2.70
N GLN A 46 9.49 9.34 2.88
CA GLN A 46 9.42 8.68 4.19
C GLN A 46 8.26 9.19 5.06
N ARG A 47 7.10 9.40 4.44
CA ARG A 47 5.92 9.96 5.10
C ARG A 47 5.44 8.97 6.17
N VAL A 48 5.78 9.24 7.42
CA VAL A 48 5.34 8.47 8.60
C VAL A 48 3.82 8.16 8.61
N PRO A 49 2.90 9.09 8.26
CA PRO A 49 1.47 8.74 8.21
C PRO A 49 1.12 7.72 7.12
N VAL A 50 1.86 7.67 6.01
CA VAL A 50 1.68 6.68 4.94
C VAL A 50 2.20 5.31 5.39
N LEU A 51 3.41 5.27 5.95
CA LEU A 51 4.00 4.04 6.50
C LEU A 51 3.11 3.39 7.57
N ARG A 52 2.51 4.18 8.46
CA ARG A 52 1.55 3.66 9.45
C ARG A 52 0.31 3.03 8.81
N ARG A 53 -0.21 3.60 7.72
CA ARG A 53 -1.35 3.04 6.99
C ARG A 53 -0.98 1.74 6.28
N LEU A 54 0.19 1.68 5.66
CA LEU A 54 0.71 0.47 5.02
C LEU A 54 0.87 -0.67 6.04
N ALA A 55 1.44 -0.37 7.22
CA ALA A 55 1.58 -1.34 8.29
C ALA A 55 0.23 -1.87 8.81
N ARG A 56 -0.75 -0.96 9.00
CA ARG A 56 -2.12 -1.36 9.37
C ARG A 56 -2.73 -2.27 8.31
N ARG A 57 -2.63 -1.90 7.03
CA ARG A 57 -3.16 -2.71 5.94
C ARG A 57 -2.51 -4.08 5.87
N ALA A 58 -1.21 -4.16 6.13
CA ALA A 58 -0.49 -5.43 6.19
C ALA A 58 -1.02 -6.34 7.31
N SER A 59 -1.36 -5.77 8.47
CA SER A 59 -2.04 -6.52 9.54
C SER A 59 -3.39 -7.03 9.07
N GLU A 60 -4.23 -6.15 8.51
CA GLU A 60 -5.57 -6.50 8.01
C GLU A 60 -5.52 -7.60 6.95
N VAL A 61 -4.56 -7.56 6.02
CA VAL A 61 -4.36 -8.60 5.00
C VAL A 61 -3.93 -9.93 5.65
N ARG A 62 -3.04 -9.89 6.65
CA ARG A 62 -2.60 -11.10 7.36
C ARG A 62 -3.74 -11.73 8.16
N GLU A 63 -4.47 -10.92 8.93
CA GLU A 63 -5.62 -11.35 9.74
C GLU A 63 -6.84 -11.74 8.89
N GLY A 64 -6.94 -11.19 7.67
CA GLY A 64 -7.99 -11.46 6.70
C GLY A 64 -7.78 -12.73 5.87
N LYS A 65 -6.55 -13.23 5.74
CA LYS A 65 -6.24 -14.51 5.06
C LYS A 65 -6.58 -15.75 5.90
N GLU A 66 -7.01 -15.60 7.14
CA GLU A 66 -7.45 -16.68 8.06
C GLU A 66 -9.00 -16.85 8.12
N LYS A 67 -9.74 -16.46 7.07
CA LYS A 67 -11.20 -16.66 6.99
C LYS A 67 -11.59 -17.48 5.77
#